data_AF-A0A0C9X6R8-F1
#
_entry.id   AF-A0A0C9X6R8-F1
#
_cell.length_a   1.000
_cell.length_b   1.000
_cell.length_c   1.000
_cell.angle_alpha   90.00
_cell.angle_beta   90.00
_cell.angle_gamma   90.00
#
_symmetry.space_group_name_H-M   'P 1'
#
loop_
_entity.id
_entity.type
_entity.pdbx_description
1 polymer ?
#
loop_
_entity_poly.entity_id
_entity_poly.type
_entity_poly.pdbx_seq_one_letter_code
_entity_poly.pdbx_strand_id
1 'polypeptide(L)'
;MKVVGLGLQLLFLAFTIRAFTTENIQIINDTQKFLDGLGDRIVQWGLQNVGSDYEVAAIMGSQSSGKSTLLNNLFQTNSTVMNEKVRNQTTTGVWLSRDHTHNIIVMDVEGTDGASSEGNQNFVRKSTLFALACSRLLIINMWENQVGLYQGANMPLLKIIFEEYLALFSNMDQHIYQRPRILFVIQAHSGATHLTSLAQTIMANLEKMWDSATKPPELMNQSLAGYFDFEFESTPHLVLTPDHYKRRVSSLRQRFVDLEREDYVFKRTHPNSIPADGLELYMTMVWEKIRLNENLNLPGQHELLARLVCDRISASLLEEFRPKFASHLAVLNEGQVIDGLGSLMRDWGLDILGRYDQAAGSYVQLVYLEKRELLLHSFQNEVSKLFTAQLRNMRLSFLSGFDNILRDAMTKGDSDFAATVSNARASHERDFIAAAEAASTCIDAVNLDWEFELEELRRGMAQLTKVCEQERKSKIPIRVSRTGSVGGDKSMTTTATLYRNGKLVVEVDTDCDDMWHGLRGRVLVVVRDGDGKACGVTDLLHCTTRGGTFDPFTPSSGTNIFHLQFPENVARKAVTLDIYQANGGTFGGLRKQIPEAVLAVLTAIL
;
A
#
# COMPACT_ATOMS: atom_id res chain seq x y z
N MET A 1 -16.61 -50.30 -10.64
CA MET A 1 -16.83 -48.90 -11.06
C MET A 1 -18.28 -48.38 -10.88
N LYS A 2 -19.14 -48.98 -10.03
CA LYS A 2 -20.48 -48.42 -9.70
C LYS A 2 -20.74 -48.20 -8.20
N VAL A 3 -19.77 -48.53 -7.33
CA VAL A 3 -19.91 -48.38 -5.86
C VAL A 3 -19.17 -47.14 -5.33
N VAL A 4 -18.28 -46.54 -6.12
CA VAL A 4 -17.54 -45.31 -5.73
C VAL A 4 -18.35 -44.03 -6.01
N GLY A 5 -19.37 -44.10 -6.87
CA GLY A 5 -20.22 -42.96 -7.24
C GLY A 5 -21.26 -42.57 -6.19
N LEU A 6 -21.80 -43.52 -5.41
CA LEU A 6 -22.75 -43.20 -4.35
C LEU A 6 -22.08 -42.55 -3.13
N GLY A 7 -20.82 -42.90 -2.85
CA GLY A 7 -20.06 -42.32 -1.73
C GLY A 7 -19.75 -40.84 -1.94
N LEU A 8 -19.51 -40.40 -3.18
CA LEU A 8 -19.21 -39.00 -3.49
C LEU A 8 -20.48 -38.11 -3.53
N GLN A 9 -21.63 -38.66 -3.93
CA GLN A 9 -22.92 -37.96 -3.83
C GLN A 9 -23.41 -37.84 -2.38
N LEU A 10 -23.16 -38.85 -1.55
CA LEU A 10 -23.41 -38.76 -0.11
C LEU A 10 -22.41 -37.87 0.64
N LEU A 11 -21.16 -37.74 0.16
CA LEU A 11 -20.20 -36.76 0.72
C LEU A 11 -20.55 -35.31 0.36
N PHE A 12 -21.19 -35.05 -0.79
CA PHE A 12 -21.72 -33.72 -1.12
C PHE A 12 -23.02 -33.40 -0.35
N LEU A 13 -23.85 -34.41 -0.04
CA LEU A 13 -25.03 -34.23 0.81
C LEU A 13 -24.71 -34.15 2.32
N ALA A 14 -23.53 -34.63 2.72
CA ALA A 14 -23.04 -34.58 4.10
C ALA A 14 -22.18 -33.34 4.38
N PHE A 15 -22.40 -32.24 3.64
CA PHE A 15 -22.08 -30.91 4.14
C PHE A 15 -23.06 -30.64 5.30
N THR A 16 -22.71 -31.18 6.46
CA THR A 16 -23.09 -30.77 7.81
C THR A 16 -24.15 -29.67 7.81
N ILE A 17 -25.42 -30.01 8.05
CA ILE A 17 -26.41 -29.05 8.53
C ILE A 17 -25.85 -28.56 9.87
N ARG A 18 -25.04 -27.50 9.83
CA ARG A 18 -24.59 -26.80 11.01
C ARG A 18 -25.86 -26.17 11.58
N ALA A 19 -26.35 -26.71 12.68
CA ALA A 19 -27.35 -26.04 13.50
C ALA A 19 -26.72 -24.71 13.97
N PHE A 20 -27.09 -23.61 13.30
CA PHE A 20 -26.65 -22.27 13.69
C PHE A 20 -27.42 -21.84 14.94
N THR A 21 -26.82 -20.95 15.74
CA THR A 21 -27.49 -20.39 16.92
C THR A 21 -28.70 -19.58 16.45
N THR A 22 -29.88 -19.88 16.98
CA THR A 22 -31.15 -19.20 16.65
C THR A 22 -31.50 -18.13 17.68
N GLU A 23 -30.51 -17.67 18.45
CA GLU A 23 -30.70 -16.61 19.43
C GLU A 23 -31.04 -15.30 18.74
N ASN A 24 -32.09 -14.65 19.22
CA ASN A 24 -32.54 -13.37 18.69
C ASN A 24 -31.70 -12.24 19.30
N ILE A 25 -31.59 -11.14 18.56
CA ILE A 25 -30.95 -9.92 19.04
C ILE A 25 -31.91 -8.74 18.88
N GLN A 26 -32.01 -7.92 19.92
CA GLN A 26 -32.70 -6.64 19.82
C GLN A 26 -31.73 -5.65 19.17
N ILE A 27 -32.15 -5.01 18.08
CA ILE A 27 -31.33 -4.02 17.36
C ILE A 27 -31.79 -2.60 17.63
N ILE A 28 -33.07 -2.40 17.99
CA ILE A 28 -33.62 -1.09 18.36
C ILE A 28 -34.45 -1.29 19.62
N ASN A 29 -34.19 -0.49 20.65
CA ASN A 29 -34.95 -0.54 21.89
C ASN A 29 -36.12 0.47 21.93
N ASP A 30 -36.88 0.44 23.02
CA ASP A 30 -37.98 1.37 23.34
C ASP A 30 -37.56 2.85 23.39
N THR A 31 -36.30 3.13 23.71
CA THR A 31 -35.73 4.50 23.67
C THR A 31 -35.28 4.96 22.27
N GLN A 32 -35.62 4.23 21.21
CA GLN A 32 -35.23 4.51 19.81
C GLN A 32 -33.72 4.50 19.56
N LYS A 33 -32.93 3.83 20.42
CA LYS A 33 -31.48 3.69 20.25
C LYS A 33 -31.18 2.42 19.47
N PHE A 34 -30.31 2.51 18.47
CA PHE A 34 -29.71 1.35 17.81
C PHE A 34 -28.70 0.70 18.77
N LEU A 35 -28.82 -0.61 18.99
CA LEU A 35 -27.98 -1.37 19.92
C LEU A 35 -26.79 -1.99 19.19
N ASP A 36 -25.62 -1.94 19.83
CA ASP A 36 -24.40 -2.55 19.32
C ASP A 36 -24.45 -4.08 19.46
N GLY A 37 -23.73 -4.79 18.59
CA GLY A 37 -23.52 -6.25 18.70
C GLY A 37 -24.20 -7.07 17.60
N LEU A 38 -24.79 -6.42 16.60
CA LEU A 38 -25.33 -7.12 15.43
C LEU A 38 -24.19 -7.73 14.60
N GLY A 39 -23.04 -7.08 14.47
CA GLY A 39 -21.88 -7.63 13.77
C GLY A 39 -21.37 -8.93 14.39
N ASP A 40 -21.21 -8.95 15.72
CA ASP A 40 -20.84 -10.17 16.45
C ASP A 40 -21.89 -11.27 16.27
N ARG A 41 -23.17 -10.90 16.26
CA ARG A 41 -24.26 -11.84 16.07
C ARG A 41 -24.29 -12.41 14.65
N ILE A 42 -23.99 -11.62 13.63
CA ILE A 42 -23.84 -12.07 12.23
C ILE A 42 -22.70 -13.09 12.09
N VAL A 43 -21.59 -12.89 12.81
CA VAL A 43 -20.48 -13.86 12.89
C VAL A 43 -20.93 -15.15 13.57
N GLN A 44 -21.61 -15.07 14.72
CA GLN A 44 -22.12 -16.25 15.44
C GLN A 44 -23.17 -17.02 14.64
N TRP A 45 -24.01 -16.30 13.93
CA TRP A 45 -24.95 -16.87 12.98
C TRP A 45 -24.24 -17.54 11.82
N GLY A 46 -22.97 -17.25 11.53
CA GLY A 46 -22.22 -17.85 10.41
C GLY A 46 -22.53 -17.20 9.06
N LEU A 47 -22.97 -15.94 9.06
CA LEU A 47 -23.28 -15.18 7.84
C LEU A 47 -22.10 -14.33 7.33
N GLN A 48 -21.04 -14.15 8.12
CA GLN A 48 -19.90 -13.27 7.79
C GLN A 48 -19.32 -13.51 6.38
N ASN A 49 -19.14 -14.77 5.98
CA ASN A 49 -18.49 -15.14 4.71
C ASN A 49 -19.47 -15.51 3.59
N VAL A 50 -20.76 -15.26 3.82
CA VAL A 50 -21.82 -15.53 2.84
C VAL A 50 -21.93 -14.40 1.79
N GLY A 51 -21.27 -13.27 2.06
CA GLY A 51 -21.33 -12.09 1.19
C GLY A 51 -22.77 -11.61 1.08
N SER A 52 -23.29 -11.58 -0.14
CA SER A 52 -24.61 -11.08 -0.49
C SER A 52 -25.69 -12.18 -0.60
N ASP A 53 -25.36 -13.44 -0.32
CA ASP A 53 -26.23 -14.61 -0.44
C ASP A 53 -27.08 -14.88 0.82
N TYR A 54 -27.81 -13.85 1.23
CA TYR A 54 -28.78 -13.92 2.32
C TYR A 54 -29.97 -13.02 2.03
N GLU A 55 -31.07 -13.29 2.71
CA GLU A 55 -32.32 -12.57 2.54
C GLU A 55 -32.79 -11.96 3.85
N VAL A 56 -33.44 -10.78 3.78
CA VAL A 56 -34.04 -10.12 4.94
C VAL A 56 -35.54 -10.04 4.73
N ALA A 57 -36.32 -10.64 5.63
CA ALA A 57 -37.77 -10.52 5.70
C ALA A 57 -38.17 -9.83 6.99
N ALA A 58 -39.18 -8.96 6.95
CA ALA A 58 -39.74 -8.33 8.13
C ALA A 58 -41.21 -8.70 8.32
N ILE A 59 -41.70 -8.70 9.56
CA ILE A 59 -43.12 -8.87 9.85
C ILE A 59 -43.66 -7.66 10.62
N MET A 60 -44.84 -7.20 10.21
CA MET A 60 -45.61 -6.16 10.90
C MET A 60 -47.06 -6.62 11.08
N GLY A 61 -47.78 -5.99 12.01
CA GLY A 61 -49.19 -6.29 12.26
C GLY A 61 -49.64 -5.85 13.65
N SER A 62 -50.94 -5.98 13.90
CA SER A 62 -51.54 -5.62 15.19
C SER A 62 -50.86 -6.35 16.36
N GLN A 63 -50.89 -5.72 17.54
CA GLN A 63 -50.34 -6.34 18.75
C GLN A 63 -51.10 -7.64 19.06
N SER A 64 -50.39 -8.66 19.53
CA SER A 64 -50.96 -9.97 19.87
C SER A 64 -51.64 -10.72 18.71
N SER A 65 -51.38 -10.34 17.46
CA SER A 65 -51.91 -11.02 16.26
C SER A 65 -51.22 -12.35 15.91
N GLY A 66 -50.27 -12.81 16.73
CA GLY A 66 -49.52 -14.05 16.49
C GLY A 66 -48.30 -13.90 15.56
N LYS A 67 -47.70 -12.70 15.45
CA LYS A 67 -46.53 -12.43 14.59
C LYS A 67 -45.34 -13.33 14.92
N SER A 68 -44.83 -13.26 16.15
CA SER A 68 -43.68 -14.04 16.60
C SER A 68 -43.97 -15.55 16.54
N THR A 69 -45.23 -15.97 16.78
CA THR A 69 -45.67 -17.35 16.59
C THR A 69 -45.57 -17.79 15.14
N LEU A 70 -46.04 -16.96 14.21
CA LEU A 70 -45.94 -17.22 12.77
C LEU A 70 -44.47 -17.29 12.33
N LEU A 71 -43.62 -16.36 12.79
CA LEU A 71 -42.19 -16.37 12.49
C LEU A 71 -41.50 -17.64 12.98
N ASN A 72 -41.74 -18.04 14.24
CA ASN A 72 -41.16 -19.25 14.81
C ASN A 72 -41.58 -20.49 14.03
N ASN A 73 -42.83 -20.56 13.58
CA ASN A 73 -43.30 -21.70 12.79
C ASN A 73 -42.80 -21.66 11.33
N LEU A 74 -42.65 -20.47 10.73
CA LEU A 74 -42.21 -20.30 9.34
C LEU A 74 -40.71 -20.41 9.16
N PHE A 75 -39.92 -19.90 10.11
CA PHE A 75 -38.46 -19.75 10.03
C PHE A 75 -37.71 -20.58 11.09
N GLN A 76 -38.43 -21.36 11.91
CA GLN A 76 -37.84 -22.18 12.97
C GLN A 76 -36.97 -21.34 13.94
N THR A 77 -37.41 -20.10 14.19
CA THR A 77 -36.77 -19.15 15.12
C THR A 77 -37.21 -19.38 16.57
N ASN A 78 -36.48 -18.80 17.52
CA ASN A 78 -36.77 -18.88 18.95
C ASN A 78 -37.26 -17.52 19.52
N SER A 79 -38.06 -16.77 18.77
CA SER A 79 -38.61 -15.48 19.20
C SER A 79 -39.51 -15.65 20.42
N THR A 80 -39.41 -14.73 21.39
CA THR A 80 -40.23 -14.75 22.60
C THR A 80 -41.70 -14.54 22.26
N VAL A 81 -42.55 -15.54 22.53
CA VAL A 81 -43.99 -15.49 22.28
C VAL A 81 -44.73 -15.07 23.55
N MET A 82 -45.83 -14.33 23.37
CA MET A 82 -46.69 -13.87 24.47
C MET A 82 -47.15 -15.04 25.34
N ASN A 83 -47.06 -14.91 26.65
CA ASN A 83 -47.59 -15.90 27.58
C ASN A 83 -49.13 -15.82 27.59
N GLU A 84 -49.81 -16.92 27.24
CA GLU A 84 -51.28 -16.99 27.11
C GLU A 84 -52.05 -16.62 28.39
N LYS A 85 -51.39 -16.68 29.56
CA LYS A 85 -52.00 -16.39 30.87
C LYS A 85 -52.14 -14.90 31.19
N VAL A 86 -51.39 -14.01 30.51
CA VAL A 86 -51.43 -12.56 30.73
C VAL A 86 -51.28 -11.85 29.38
N ARG A 87 -52.32 -11.12 28.94
CA ARG A 87 -52.28 -10.30 27.73
C ARG A 87 -51.46 -9.02 27.97
N ASN A 88 -50.15 -9.15 28.06
CA ASN A 88 -49.20 -8.03 28.15
C ASN A 88 -48.34 -7.95 26.89
N GLN A 89 -47.90 -6.73 26.56
CA GLN A 89 -46.97 -6.46 25.47
C GLN A 89 -45.73 -7.37 25.56
N THR A 90 -45.39 -8.04 24.46
CA THR A 90 -44.35 -9.09 24.45
C THR A 90 -43.09 -8.70 23.68
N THR A 91 -43.23 -7.87 22.65
CA THR A 91 -42.12 -7.40 21.83
C THR A 91 -42.06 -5.88 21.97
N THR A 92 -41.00 -5.39 22.60
CA THR A 92 -40.64 -3.96 22.60
C THR A 92 -39.46 -3.76 21.66
N GLY A 93 -39.52 -2.74 20.82
CA GLY A 93 -38.45 -2.47 19.87
C GLY A 93 -38.46 -3.36 18.62
N VAL A 94 -37.30 -3.47 17.98
CA VAL A 94 -37.09 -4.27 16.76
C VAL A 94 -36.09 -5.39 17.04
N TRP A 95 -36.47 -6.61 16.67
CA TRP A 95 -35.68 -7.82 16.91
C TRP A 95 -35.29 -8.50 15.61
N LEU A 96 -34.07 -9.03 15.54
CA LEU A 96 -33.60 -9.86 14.43
C LEU A 96 -33.36 -11.28 14.90
N SER A 97 -33.69 -12.24 14.04
CA SER A 97 -33.46 -13.67 14.22
C SER A 97 -32.99 -14.27 12.90
N ARG A 98 -32.29 -15.41 12.95
CA ARG A 98 -31.88 -16.15 11.75
C ARG A 98 -32.70 -17.44 11.60
N ASP A 99 -33.11 -17.77 10.38
CA ASP A 99 -33.64 -19.09 10.06
C ASP A 99 -32.62 -20.19 10.40
N HIS A 100 -33.11 -21.28 10.98
CA HIS A 100 -32.25 -22.36 11.46
C HIS A 100 -31.44 -23.06 10.34
N THR A 101 -31.96 -23.05 9.11
CA THR A 101 -31.50 -23.89 8.00
C THR A 101 -31.02 -23.09 6.78
N HIS A 102 -31.52 -21.87 6.59
CA HIS A 102 -31.23 -21.03 5.42
C HIS A 102 -30.63 -19.68 5.85
N ASN A 103 -30.01 -18.97 4.92
CA ASN A 103 -29.46 -17.63 5.16
C ASN A 103 -30.57 -16.57 5.11
N ILE A 104 -31.59 -16.71 5.95
CA ILE A 104 -32.71 -15.75 6.03
C ILE A 104 -32.68 -15.08 7.40
N ILE A 105 -32.54 -13.76 7.40
CA ILE A 105 -32.69 -12.90 8.57
C ILE A 105 -34.15 -12.44 8.62
N VAL A 106 -34.75 -12.58 9.79
CA VAL A 106 -36.14 -12.26 10.04
C VAL A 106 -36.21 -11.14 11.08
N MET A 107 -36.93 -10.07 10.73
CA MET A 107 -37.13 -8.89 11.55
C MET A 107 -38.54 -8.90 12.14
N ASP A 108 -38.65 -8.96 13.47
CA ASP A 108 -39.91 -8.83 14.21
C ASP A 108 -40.07 -7.38 14.70
N VAL A 109 -41.07 -6.68 14.16
CA VAL A 109 -41.39 -5.30 14.49
C VAL A 109 -42.49 -5.24 15.54
N GLU A 110 -42.37 -4.29 16.46
CA GLU A 110 -43.38 -4.02 17.49
C GLU A 110 -44.80 -3.85 16.91
N GLY A 111 -45.79 -4.38 17.63
CA GLY A 111 -47.19 -4.36 17.21
C GLY A 111 -47.88 -3.01 17.44
N THR A 112 -48.92 -2.73 16.65
CA THR A 112 -49.53 -1.40 16.55
C THR A 112 -50.59 -1.06 17.61
N ASP A 113 -51.05 -2.01 18.44
CA ASP A 113 -52.37 -1.90 19.07
C ASP A 113 -52.38 -2.16 20.59
N GLY A 114 -51.84 -1.20 21.36
CA GLY A 114 -51.90 -1.26 22.81
C GLY A 114 -51.26 -0.11 23.60
N ALA A 115 -51.41 1.18 23.22
CA ALA A 115 -51.43 2.31 24.17
C ALA A 115 -51.60 3.67 23.48
N SER A 116 -52.48 4.49 24.05
CA SER A 116 -52.92 5.85 23.71
C SER A 116 -51.87 6.96 23.93
N SER A 117 -50.63 6.77 23.50
CA SER A 117 -49.61 7.83 23.51
C SER A 117 -49.06 8.08 22.11
N GLU A 118 -49.01 9.34 21.69
CA GLU A 118 -48.46 9.78 20.39
C GLU A 118 -47.02 9.28 20.17
N GLY A 119 -46.24 9.13 21.25
CA GLY A 119 -44.87 8.61 21.18
C GLY A 119 -44.78 7.17 20.67
N ASN A 120 -45.75 6.32 21.03
CA ASN A 120 -45.76 4.91 20.61
C ASN A 120 -46.13 4.76 19.13
N GLN A 121 -47.09 5.57 18.65
CA GLN A 121 -47.45 5.58 17.23
C GLN A 121 -46.30 6.05 16.33
N ASN A 122 -45.55 7.06 16.78
CA ASN A 122 -44.36 7.52 16.06
C ASN A 122 -43.27 6.44 15.99
N PHE A 123 -43.05 5.70 17.08
CA PHE A 123 -42.11 4.59 17.08
C PHE A 123 -42.52 3.47 16.12
N VAL A 124 -43.79 3.05 16.17
CA VAL A 124 -44.35 2.02 15.27
C VAL A 124 -44.23 2.44 13.80
N ARG A 125 -44.50 3.71 13.49
CA ARG A 125 -44.31 4.27 12.14
C ARG A 125 -42.85 4.17 11.69
N LYS A 126 -41.91 4.68 12.49
CA LYS A 126 -40.47 4.67 12.17
C LYS A 126 -39.90 3.26 12.04
N SER A 127 -40.24 2.37 12.97
CA SER A 127 -39.79 0.97 12.96
C SER A 127 -40.36 0.19 11.77
N THR A 128 -41.59 0.47 11.34
CA THR A 128 -42.16 -0.16 10.15
C THR A 128 -41.54 0.39 8.87
N LEU A 129 -41.28 1.70 8.79
CA LEU A 129 -40.55 2.30 7.66
C LEU A 129 -39.12 1.73 7.57
N PHE A 130 -38.45 1.57 8.71
CA PHE A 130 -37.14 0.94 8.81
C PHE A 130 -37.17 -0.51 8.31
N ALA A 131 -38.20 -1.27 8.72
CA ALA A 131 -38.40 -2.64 8.25
C ALA A 131 -38.62 -2.70 6.74
N LEU A 132 -39.43 -1.81 6.17
CA LEU A 132 -39.66 -1.74 4.73
C LEU A 132 -38.39 -1.33 3.96
N ALA A 133 -37.57 -0.44 4.52
CA ALA A 133 -36.31 0.00 3.93
C ALA A 133 -35.22 -1.10 3.93
N CYS A 134 -35.16 -1.89 5.01
CA CYS A 134 -34.10 -2.88 5.21
C CYS A 134 -34.48 -4.31 4.81
N SER A 135 -35.76 -4.60 4.53
CA SER A 135 -36.23 -5.93 4.14
C SER A 135 -36.60 -5.97 2.67
N ARG A 136 -36.44 -7.16 2.07
CA ARG A 136 -36.91 -7.44 0.70
C ARG A 136 -38.37 -7.84 0.67
N LEU A 137 -38.83 -8.39 1.78
CA LEU A 137 -40.18 -8.84 1.96
C LEU A 137 -40.74 -8.30 3.27
N LEU A 138 -41.81 -7.54 3.16
CA LEU A 138 -42.60 -7.15 4.32
C LEU A 138 -43.83 -8.06 4.43
N ILE A 139 -43.91 -8.83 5.50
CA ILE A 139 -45.04 -9.68 5.85
C ILE A 139 -46.01 -8.84 6.68
N ILE A 140 -47.24 -8.66 6.18
CA ILE A 140 -48.31 -8.00 6.92
C ILE A 140 -49.22 -9.08 7.49
N ASN A 141 -49.14 -9.27 8.80
CA ASN A 141 -49.93 -10.24 9.54
C ASN A 141 -51.25 -9.61 9.99
N MET A 142 -52.37 -10.18 9.55
CA MET A 142 -53.72 -9.71 9.90
C MET A 142 -54.69 -10.87 10.08
N TRP A 143 -55.74 -10.69 10.86
CA TRP A 143 -56.80 -11.68 11.03
C TRP A 143 -57.87 -11.54 9.95
N GLU A 144 -58.55 -12.64 9.58
CA GLU A 144 -59.64 -12.60 8.60
C GLU A 144 -60.72 -11.57 8.96
N ASN A 145 -61.10 -11.49 10.24
CA ASN A 145 -62.11 -10.54 10.72
C ASN A 145 -61.66 -9.06 10.70
N GLN A 146 -60.37 -8.79 10.51
CA GLN A 146 -59.85 -7.44 10.32
C GLN A 146 -59.94 -7.00 8.85
N VAL A 147 -60.09 -7.94 7.91
CA VAL A 147 -60.22 -7.62 6.49
C VAL A 147 -61.51 -6.84 6.25
N GLY A 148 -61.37 -5.65 5.65
CA GLY A 148 -62.49 -4.73 5.40
C GLY A 148 -62.69 -3.66 6.48
N LEU A 149 -62.02 -3.77 7.65
CA LEU A 149 -62.04 -2.72 8.68
C LEU A 149 -60.91 -1.71 8.41
N TYR A 150 -61.24 -0.43 8.25
CA TYR A 150 -60.23 0.60 7.97
C TYR A 150 -59.20 0.74 9.12
N GLN A 151 -59.69 0.91 10.36
CA GLN A 151 -58.82 1.00 11.53
C GLN A 151 -58.26 -0.37 11.96
N GLY A 152 -59.10 -1.41 11.96
CA GLY A 152 -58.72 -2.76 12.38
C GLY A 152 -57.68 -3.44 11.48
N ALA A 153 -57.59 -3.04 10.21
CA ALA A 153 -56.57 -3.51 9.27
C ALA A 153 -55.30 -2.64 9.25
N ASN A 154 -55.17 -1.65 10.14
CA ASN A 154 -54.05 -0.69 10.18
C ASN A 154 -53.84 0.08 8.87
N MET A 155 -54.90 0.33 8.08
CA MET A 155 -54.80 1.04 6.81
C MET A 155 -54.26 2.49 6.94
N PRO A 156 -54.60 3.27 7.99
CA PRO A 156 -54.00 4.60 8.19
C PRO A 156 -52.47 4.55 8.35
N LEU A 157 -51.96 3.56 9.09
CA LEU A 157 -50.53 3.39 9.29
C LEU A 157 -49.85 3.01 7.98
N LEU A 158 -50.42 2.06 7.22
CA LEU A 158 -49.91 1.68 5.90
C LEU A 158 -49.88 2.87 4.93
N LYS A 159 -50.89 3.75 4.97
CA LYS A 159 -50.90 4.98 4.16
C LYS A 159 -49.69 5.84 4.45
N ILE A 160 -49.46 6.13 5.73
CA ILE A 160 -48.38 6.99 6.17
C ILE A 160 -47.02 6.37 5.81
N ILE A 161 -46.86 5.06 6.03
CA ILE A 161 -45.61 4.35 5.68
C ILE A 161 -45.37 4.40 4.18
N PHE A 162 -46.40 4.20 3.35
CA PHE A 162 -46.24 4.26 1.91
C PHE A 162 -45.93 5.69 1.44
N GLU A 163 -46.57 6.71 1.99
CA GLU A 163 -46.25 8.11 1.68
C GLU A 163 -44.80 8.46 2.03
N GLU A 164 -44.34 8.07 3.22
CA GLU A 164 -42.95 8.27 3.61
C GLU A 164 -41.99 7.45 2.76
N TYR A 165 -42.34 6.20 2.46
CA TYR A 165 -41.55 5.37 1.57
C TYR A 165 -41.49 5.98 0.16
N LEU A 166 -42.56 6.58 -0.36
CA LEU A 166 -42.48 7.26 -1.65
C LEU A 166 -41.63 8.52 -1.56
N ALA A 167 -41.79 9.33 -0.52
CA ALA A 167 -41.04 10.57 -0.33
C ALA A 167 -39.53 10.33 -0.15
N LEU A 168 -39.16 9.24 0.51
CA LEU A 168 -37.78 8.86 0.72
C LEU A 168 -37.16 8.18 -0.53
N PHE A 169 -37.97 7.51 -1.36
CA PHE A 169 -37.49 6.62 -2.45
C PHE A 169 -37.97 7.02 -3.86
N SER A 170 -38.42 8.26 -4.08
CA SER A 170 -38.95 8.69 -5.39
C SER A 170 -37.92 8.87 -6.48
N ASN A 171 -36.69 9.26 -6.13
CA ASN A 171 -35.64 9.61 -7.09
C ASN A 171 -34.82 8.39 -7.53
N MET A 172 -35.39 7.20 -7.37
CA MET A 172 -34.72 5.92 -7.55
C MET A 172 -34.86 5.44 -8.98
N ASP A 173 -33.75 5.13 -9.64
CA ASP A 173 -33.80 4.48 -10.95
C ASP A 173 -34.42 3.08 -10.80
N GLN A 174 -35.55 2.86 -11.47
CA GLN A 174 -36.29 1.60 -11.45
C GLN A 174 -35.49 0.43 -12.06
N HIS A 175 -34.42 0.71 -12.81
CA HIS A 175 -33.48 -0.31 -13.29
C HIS A 175 -32.51 -0.80 -12.21
N ILE A 176 -32.27 0.02 -11.19
CA ILE A 176 -31.33 -0.25 -10.10
C ILE A 176 -32.05 -0.79 -8.88
N TYR A 177 -33.25 -0.29 -8.56
CA TYR A 177 -34.00 -0.66 -7.36
C TYR A 177 -35.23 -1.51 -7.68
N GLN A 178 -35.39 -2.64 -6.98
CA GLN A 178 -36.55 -3.51 -7.16
C GLN A 178 -37.76 -3.03 -6.37
N ARG A 179 -38.94 -3.37 -6.89
CA ARG A 179 -40.22 -3.14 -6.22
C ARG A 179 -40.25 -3.88 -4.89
N PRO A 180 -40.57 -3.20 -3.77
CA PRO A 180 -40.72 -3.87 -2.49
C PRO A 180 -41.85 -4.90 -2.59
N ARG A 181 -41.62 -6.09 -2.03
CA ARG A 181 -42.62 -7.13 -1.99
C ARG A 181 -43.33 -7.12 -0.64
N ILE A 182 -44.66 -7.19 -0.70
CA ILE A 182 -45.52 -7.19 0.47
C ILE A 182 -46.37 -8.46 0.43
N LEU A 183 -46.19 -9.32 1.43
CA LEU A 183 -46.95 -10.55 1.60
C LEU A 183 -47.98 -10.36 2.72
N PHE A 184 -49.26 -10.35 2.36
CA PHE A 184 -50.34 -10.38 3.33
C PHE A 184 -50.59 -11.81 3.80
N VAL A 185 -50.45 -12.05 5.11
CA VAL A 185 -50.79 -13.33 5.74
C VAL A 185 -52.06 -13.16 6.57
N ILE A 186 -53.14 -13.77 6.08
CA ILE A 186 -54.46 -13.74 6.72
C ILE A 186 -54.57 -14.93 7.68
N GLN A 187 -54.56 -14.65 8.98
CA GLN A 187 -54.71 -15.64 10.04
C GLN A 187 -56.17 -16.01 10.32
N ALA A 188 -56.34 -17.21 10.87
CA ALA A 188 -57.62 -17.77 11.29
C ALA A 188 -58.67 -17.80 10.15
N HIS A 189 -58.21 -18.06 8.93
CA HIS A 189 -59.07 -18.13 7.76
C HIS A 189 -60.03 -19.32 7.87
N SER A 190 -61.32 -19.00 7.97
CA SER A 190 -62.43 -19.94 8.10
C SER A 190 -62.75 -20.70 6.81
N GLY A 191 -62.37 -20.13 5.65
CA GLY A 191 -62.70 -20.65 4.32
C GLY A 191 -64.10 -20.26 3.83
N ALA A 192 -64.93 -19.60 4.64
CA ALA A 192 -66.24 -19.12 4.23
C ALA A 192 -66.15 -18.05 3.13
N THR A 193 -65.17 -17.15 3.25
CA THR A 193 -64.83 -16.17 2.20
C THR A 193 -63.58 -16.67 1.46
N HIS A 194 -63.60 -16.73 0.14
CA HIS A 194 -62.41 -17.12 -0.62
C HIS A 194 -61.27 -16.12 -0.44
N LEU A 195 -60.02 -16.61 -0.40
CA LEU A 195 -58.81 -15.78 -0.28
C LEU A 195 -58.74 -14.72 -1.39
N THR A 196 -59.17 -15.05 -2.60
CA THR A 196 -59.23 -14.12 -3.73
C THR A 196 -60.13 -12.90 -3.45
N SER A 197 -61.28 -13.11 -2.80
CA SER A 197 -62.19 -12.02 -2.41
C SER A 197 -61.61 -11.16 -1.29
N LEU A 198 -60.94 -11.77 -0.31
CA LEU A 198 -60.23 -11.04 0.74
C LEU A 198 -59.09 -10.19 0.15
N ALA A 199 -58.30 -10.78 -0.75
CA ALA A 199 -57.23 -10.10 -1.47
C ALA A 199 -57.75 -8.92 -2.29
N GLN A 200 -58.84 -9.10 -3.04
CA GLN A 200 -59.49 -8.01 -3.80
C GLN A 200 -59.94 -6.87 -2.89
N THR A 201 -60.48 -7.18 -1.71
CA THR A 201 -60.91 -6.17 -0.73
C THR A 201 -59.72 -5.36 -0.20
N ILE A 202 -58.62 -6.05 0.12
CA ILE A 202 -57.37 -5.40 0.57
C ILE A 202 -56.80 -4.53 -0.56
N MET A 203 -56.67 -5.08 -1.77
CA MET A 203 -56.16 -4.34 -2.92
C MET A 203 -56.98 -3.10 -3.24
N ALA A 204 -58.31 -3.20 -3.25
CA ALA A 204 -59.18 -2.05 -3.49
C ALA A 204 -59.01 -0.95 -2.43
N ASN A 205 -58.75 -1.31 -1.17
CA ASN A 205 -58.46 -0.34 -0.12
C ASN A 205 -57.07 0.30 -0.31
N LEU A 206 -56.06 -0.49 -0.69
CA LEU A 206 -54.72 0.02 -0.97
C LEU A 206 -54.71 0.94 -2.21
N GLU A 207 -55.49 0.64 -3.24
CA GLU A 207 -55.64 1.50 -4.42
C GLU A 207 -56.29 2.83 -4.08
N LYS A 208 -57.40 2.82 -3.32
CA LYS A 208 -58.01 4.07 -2.81
C LYS A 208 -57.03 4.88 -1.97
N MET A 209 -56.25 4.19 -1.13
CA MET A 209 -55.22 4.80 -0.32
C MET A 209 -54.13 5.44 -1.19
N TRP A 210 -53.65 4.72 -2.20
CA TRP A 210 -52.68 5.18 -3.19
C TRP A 210 -53.17 6.42 -3.92
N ASP A 211 -54.42 6.44 -4.39
CA ASP A 211 -54.99 7.59 -5.11
C ASP A 211 -55.10 8.84 -4.22
N SER A 212 -55.35 8.64 -2.92
CA SER A 212 -55.43 9.71 -1.93
C SER A 212 -54.07 10.14 -1.33
N ALA A 213 -52.97 9.47 -1.72
CA ALA A 213 -51.66 9.67 -1.14
C ALA A 213 -50.92 10.85 -1.80
N THR A 214 -50.10 11.56 -1.03
CA THR A 214 -49.25 12.63 -1.59
C THR A 214 -48.07 12.02 -2.33
N LYS A 215 -48.05 12.12 -3.66
CA LYS A 215 -47.01 11.54 -4.52
C LYS A 215 -46.06 12.61 -5.06
N PRO A 216 -44.75 12.33 -5.16
CA PRO A 216 -43.81 13.17 -5.90
C PRO A 216 -44.20 13.29 -7.39
N PRO A 217 -43.84 14.41 -8.06
CA PRO A 217 -44.32 14.70 -9.43
C PRO A 217 -43.99 13.59 -10.44
N GLU A 218 -42.87 12.89 -10.23
CA GLU A 218 -42.39 11.78 -11.08
C GLU A 218 -43.28 10.53 -10.99
N LEU A 219 -43.98 10.33 -9.86
CA LEU A 219 -44.78 9.13 -9.58
C LEU A 219 -46.30 9.37 -9.75
N MET A 220 -46.71 10.56 -10.19
CA MET A 220 -48.13 10.94 -10.32
C MET A 220 -48.93 10.02 -11.25
N ASN A 221 -48.28 9.46 -12.28
CA ASN A 221 -48.92 8.58 -13.26
C ASN A 221 -48.69 7.07 -12.99
N GLN A 222 -48.01 6.70 -11.90
CA GLN A 222 -47.74 5.29 -11.58
C GLN A 222 -48.90 4.66 -10.82
N SER A 223 -49.21 3.40 -11.17
CA SER A 223 -50.18 2.58 -10.43
C SER A 223 -49.51 1.92 -9.23
N LEU A 224 -50.30 1.57 -8.21
CA LEU A 224 -49.82 0.88 -7.01
C LEU A 224 -49.09 -0.43 -7.35
N ALA A 225 -49.68 -1.25 -8.23
CA ALA A 225 -49.07 -2.49 -8.73
C ALA A 225 -47.85 -2.27 -9.64
N GLY A 226 -47.65 -1.03 -10.13
CA GLY A 226 -46.45 -0.62 -10.84
C GLY A 226 -45.26 -0.31 -9.92
N TYR A 227 -45.49 -0.15 -8.62
CA TYR A 227 -44.46 0.24 -7.65
C TYR A 227 -44.21 -0.80 -6.55
N PHE A 228 -45.24 -1.56 -6.16
CA PHE A 228 -45.16 -2.62 -5.16
C PHE A 228 -45.64 -3.96 -5.73
N ASP A 229 -44.98 -5.05 -5.33
CA ASP A 229 -45.41 -6.41 -5.62
C ASP A 229 -46.22 -6.95 -4.43
N PHE A 230 -47.47 -7.35 -4.65
CA PHE A 230 -48.36 -7.87 -3.60
C PHE A 230 -48.61 -9.36 -3.76
N GLU A 231 -48.54 -10.08 -2.65
CA GLU A 231 -48.89 -11.48 -2.55
C GLU A 231 -49.82 -11.73 -1.36
N PHE A 232 -50.65 -12.76 -1.45
CA PHE A 232 -51.65 -13.08 -0.44
C PHE A 232 -51.61 -14.53 -0.06
N GLU A 233 -51.61 -14.79 1.24
CA GLU A 233 -51.59 -16.10 1.83
C GLU A 233 -52.56 -16.19 2.99
N SER A 234 -53.10 -17.38 3.24
CA SER A 234 -53.95 -17.62 4.40
C SER A 234 -53.48 -18.81 5.23
N THR A 235 -53.72 -18.69 6.54
CA THR A 235 -53.46 -19.76 7.51
C THR A 235 -54.74 -20.10 8.27
N PRO A 236 -55.03 -21.40 8.48
CA PRO A 236 -56.12 -21.85 9.33
C PRO A 236 -55.98 -21.38 10.78
N HIS A 237 -57.00 -21.59 11.61
CA HIS A 237 -56.92 -21.22 13.01
C HIS A 237 -55.91 -22.12 13.75
N LEU A 238 -54.90 -21.51 14.39
CA LEU A 238 -53.81 -22.20 15.09
C LEU A 238 -54.32 -23.19 16.16
N VAL A 239 -55.20 -22.72 17.04
CA VAL A 239 -55.72 -23.51 18.17
C VAL A 239 -56.82 -24.49 17.76
N LEU A 240 -57.80 -24.06 16.95
CA LEU A 240 -58.95 -24.89 16.57
C LEU A 240 -58.61 -25.96 15.53
N THR A 241 -57.63 -25.70 14.65
CA THR A 241 -57.27 -26.58 13.54
C THR A 241 -55.75 -26.76 13.40
N PRO A 242 -55.07 -27.30 14.43
CA PRO A 242 -53.61 -27.32 14.52
C PRO A 242 -52.95 -28.12 13.38
N ASP A 243 -53.52 -29.25 12.97
CA ASP A 243 -52.94 -30.10 11.92
C ASP A 243 -53.06 -29.49 10.52
N HIS A 244 -54.14 -28.75 10.27
CA HIS A 244 -54.31 -27.99 9.04
C HIS A 244 -53.38 -26.77 9.02
N TYR A 245 -53.25 -26.08 10.15
CA TYR A 245 -52.31 -24.98 10.30
C TYR A 245 -50.87 -25.41 10.04
N LYS A 246 -50.39 -26.48 10.70
CA LYS A 246 -49.03 -27.01 10.52
C LYS A 246 -48.73 -27.38 9.07
N ARG A 247 -49.66 -28.06 8.38
CA ARG A 247 -49.52 -28.38 6.96
C ARG A 247 -49.44 -27.14 6.09
N ARG A 248 -50.30 -26.14 6.34
CA ARG A 248 -50.30 -24.89 5.57
C ARG A 248 -49.01 -24.09 5.79
N VAL A 249 -48.55 -23.96 7.03
CA VAL A 249 -47.29 -23.26 7.35
C VAL A 249 -46.08 -23.99 6.76
N SER A 250 -46.07 -25.33 6.80
CA SER A 250 -45.01 -26.11 6.14
C SER A 250 -45.00 -25.89 4.63
N SER A 251 -46.17 -25.86 3.99
CA SER A 251 -46.28 -25.51 2.56
C SER A 251 -45.85 -24.07 2.27
N LEU A 252 -46.20 -23.11 3.13
CA LEU A 252 -45.81 -21.71 2.99
C LEU A 252 -44.29 -21.56 3.12
N ARG A 253 -43.67 -22.24 4.09
CA ARG A 253 -42.20 -22.26 4.28
C ARG A 253 -41.46 -22.65 3.01
N GLN A 254 -41.96 -23.62 2.23
CA GLN A 254 -41.32 -24.02 0.98
C GLN A 254 -41.13 -22.85 0.00
N ARG A 255 -42.04 -21.87 -0.01
CA ARG A 255 -41.91 -20.67 -0.85
C ARG A 255 -40.74 -19.76 -0.46
N PHE A 256 -40.23 -19.90 0.76
CA PHE A 256 -39.10 -19.13 1.29
C PHE A 256 -37.76 -19.86 1.17
N VAL A 257 -37.77 -21.19 1.03
CA VAL A 257 -36.55 -22.01 1.12
C VAL A 257 -36.23 -22.79 -0.16
N ASP A 258 -37.22 -23.12 -0.97
CA ASP A 258 -37.05 -23.92 -2.17
C ASP A 258 -36.83 -23.01 -3.39
N LEU A 259 -35.56 -22.90 -3.80
CA LEU A 259 -35.07 -22.07 -4.90
C LEU A 259 -35.55 -22.51 -6.29
N GLU A 260 -36.12 -23.71 -6.43
CA GLU A 260 -36.61 -24.26 -7.71
C GLU A 260 -38.11 -24.01 -7.91
N ARG A 261 -38.82 -23.53 -6.89
CA ARG A 261 -40.25 -23.23 -6.99
C ARG A 261 -40.51 -22.01 -7.86
N GLU A 262 -41.55 -22.12 -8.68
CA GLU A 262 -42.06 -21.00 -9.49
C GLU A 262 -42.57 -19.83 -8.63
N ASP A 263 -43.11 -20.12 -7.44
CA ASP A 263 -43.65 -19.16 -6.47
C ASP A 263 -42.65 -18.80 -5.35
N TYR A 264 -41.35 -18.99 -5.58
CA TYR A 264 -40.29 -18.60 -4.66
C TYR A 264 -40.30 -17.07 -4.41
N VAL A 265 -40.23 -16.68 -3.14
CA VAL A 265 -40.50 -15.31 -2.73
C VAL A 265 -39.32 -14.36 -3.03
N PHE A 266 -38.07 -14.83 -2.96
CA PHE A 266 -36.90 -13.99 -3.20
C PHE A 266 -36.40 -14.17 -4.65
N LYS A 267 -36.70 -13.27 -5.59
CA LYS A 267 -36.30 -13.47 -7.02
C LYS A 267 -34.76 -13.40 -7.18
N ARG A 268 -34.17 -14.03 -8.21
CA ARG A 268 -32.69 -14.23 -8.31
C ARG A 268 -31.85 -13.03 -8.78
N THR A 269 -32.43 -11.93 -9.25
CA THR A 269 -31.71 -10.92 -10.07
C THR A 269 -31.41 -9.62 -9.32
N HIS A 270 -30.32 -9.53 -8.53
CA HIS A 270 -30.16 -8.36 -7.64
C HIS A 270 -28.77 -7.69 -7.65
N PRO A 271 -28.64 -6.47 -8.23
CA PRO A 271 -27.42 -5.68 -8.19
C PRO A 271 -27.14 -4.93 -6.87
N ASN A 272 -28.10 -4.89 -5.92
CA ASN A 272 -28.02 -4.05 -4.69
C ASN A 272 -28.04 -4.85 -3.38
N SER A 273 -27.57 -6.10 -3.40
CA SER A 273 -27.48 -6.88 -2.16
C SER A 273 -26.31 -6.40 -1.31
N ILE A 274 -26.58 -6.01 -0.07
CA ILE A 274 -25.56 -5.57 0.87
C ILE A 274 -24.82 -6.81 1.38
N PRO A 275 -23.48 -6.81 1.41
CA PRO A 275 -22.72 -7.88 2.04
C PRO A 275 -23.03 -7.99 3.54
N ALA A 276 -23.13 -9.21 4.06
CA ALA A 276 -23.60 -9.48 5.42
C ALA A 276 -22.77 -8.79 6.51
N ASP A 277 -21.46 -8.63 6.29
CA ASP A 277 -20.53 -7.89 7.17
C ASP A 277 -20.82 -6.38 7.22
N GLY A 278 -21.38 -5.80 6.16
CA GLY A 278 -21.82 -4.41 6.09
C GLY A 278 -23.23 -4.15 6.66
N LEU A 279 -23.98 -5.19 7.01
CA LEU A 279 -25.41 -5.08 7.35
C LEU A 279 -25.68 -4.25 8.61
N GLU A 280 -24.87 -4.39 9.65
CA GLU A 280 -25.03 -3.62 10.89
C GLU A 280 -24.86 -2.13 10.64
N LEU A 281 -23.80 -1.75 9.92
CA LEU A 281 -23.53 -0.37 9.58
C LEU A 281 -24.64 0.21 8.70
N TYR A 282 -25.12 -0.56 7.71
CA TYR A 282 -26.25 -0.17 6.88
C TYR A 282 -27.51 0.10 7.70
N MET A 283 -27.92 -0.85 8.53
CA MET A 283 -29.11 -0.72 9.37
C MET A 283 -28.99 0.47 10.34
N THR A 284 -27.80 0.70 10.90
CA THR A 284 -27.52 1.86 11.75
C THR A 284 -27.73 3.17 10.97
N MET A 285 -27.16 3.29 9.77
CA MET A 285 -27.28 4.48 8.92
C MET A 285 -28.73 4.75 8.51
N VAL A 286 -29.46 3.71 8.11
CA VAL A 286 -30.89 3.83 7.75
C VAL A 286 -31.72 4.25 8.96
N TRP A 287 -31.49 3.64 10.12
CA TRP A 287 -32.22 3.99 11.35
C TRP A 287 -31.98 5.43 11.78
N GLU A 288 -30.73 5.90 11.76
CA GLU A 288 -30.40 7.28 12.15
C GLU A 288 -31.11 8.31 11.26
N LYS A 289 -31.15 8.07 9.94
CA LYS A 289 -31.88 8.95 9.01
C LYS A 289 -33.38 8.98 9.27
N ILE A 290 -33.99 7.82 9.48
CA ILE A 290 -35.42 7.70 9.82
C ILE A 290 -35.69 8.37 11.18
N ARG A 291 -34.79 8.21 12.15
CA ARG A 291 -34.91 8.80 13.48
C ARG A 291 -34.91 10.34 13.41
N LEU A 292 -34.04 10.92 12.58
CA LEU A 292 -33.90 12.36 12.35
C LEU A 292 -34.94 12.93 11.38
N ASN A 293 -35.78 12.10 10.75
CA ASN A 293 -36.72 12.48 9.68
C ASN A 293 -36.02 13.17 8.49
N GLU A 294 -34.79 12.78 8.18
CA GLU A 294 -34.02 13.31 7.04
C GLU A 294 -34.40 12.58 5.75
N ASN A 295 -34.21 13.24 4.60
CA ASN A 295 -34.39 12.60 3.29
C ASN A 295 -33.42 11.42 3.13
N LEU A 296 -33.97 10.22 2.91
CA LEU A 296 -33.25 8.96 2.91
C LEU A 296 -32.97 8.50 1.47
N ASN A 297 -31.83 8.95 0.91
CA ASN A 297 -31.36 8.47 -0.40
C ASN A 297 -30.59 7.14 -0.23
N LEU A 298 -31.23 6.00 -0.52
CA LEU A 298 -30.66 4.66 -0.37
C LEU A 298 -29.45 4.33 -1.29
N PRO A 299 -29.44 4.66 -2.59
CA PRO A 299 -28.27 4.49 -3.45
C PRO A 299 -27.08 5.27 -2.89
N GLY A 300 -27.33 6.49 -2.44
CA GLY A 300 -26.33 7.27 -1.71
C GLY A 300 -25.90 6.59 -0.40
N GLN A 301 -26.78 5.84 0.29
CA GLN A 301 -26.39 5.06 1.47
C GLN A 301 -25.58 3.81 1.12
N HIS A 302 -25.88 3.10 0.02
CA HIS A 302 -25.09 1.95 -0.42
C HIS A 302 -23.70 2.39 -0.88
N GLU A 303 -23.60 3.50 -1.60
CA GLU A 303 -22.34 4.09 -2.01
C GLU A 303 -21.54 4.61 -0.80
N LEU A 304 -22.20 5.29 0.14
CA LEU A 304 -21.59 5.75 1.38
C LEU A 304 -21.13 4.59 2.26
N LEU A 305 -21.95 3.54 2.40
CA LEU A 305 -21.61 2.31 3.11
C LEU A 305 -20.40 1.65 2.47
N ALA A 306 -20.43 1.45 1.15
CA ALA A 306 -19.31 0.89 0.40
C ALA A 306 -18.04 1.70 0.63
N ARG A 307 -18.11 3.05 0.60
CA ARG A 307 -16.95 3.91 0.87
C ARG A 307 -16.40 3.69 2.27
N LEU A 308 -17.25 3.74 3.30
CA LEU A 308 -16.84 3.57 4.69
C LEU A 308 -16.25 2.19 4.97
N VAL A 309 -16.87 1.13 4.43
CA VAL A 309 -16.40 -0.24 4.62
C VAL A 309 -15.09 -0.46 3.87
N CYS A 310 -15.01 -0.08 2.60
CA CYS A 310 -13.77 -0.16 1.81
C CYS A 310 -12.63 0.62 2.47
N ASP A 311 -12.90 1.80 3.04
CA ASP A 311 -11.91 2.58 3.79
C ASP A 311 -11.45 1.85 5.06
N ARG A 312 -12.37 1.27 5.82
CA ARG A 312 -12.05 0.49 7.02
C ARG A 312 -11.22 -0.74 6.70
N ILE A 313 -11.57 -1.49 5.65
CA ILE A 313 -10.82 -2.66 5.17
C ILE A 313 -9.41 -2.23 4.75
N SER A 314 -9.30 -1.18 3.93
CA SER A 314 -8.02 -0.64 3.45
C SER A 314 -7.10 -0.25 4.61
N ALA A 315 -7.63 0.50 5.59
CA ALA A 315 -6.89 0.93 6.77
C ALA A 315 -6.45 -0.27 7.62
N SER A 316 -7.35 -1.22 7.87
CA SER A 316 -7.06 -2.43 8.65
C SER A 316 -5.97 -3.28 8.01
N LEU A 317 -6.02 -3.48 6.68
CA LEU A 317 -5.02 -4.26 5.96
C LEU A 317 -3.65 -3.57 5.99
N LEU A 318 -3.59 -2.25 5.81
CA LEU A 318 -2.32 -1.52 5.91
C LEU A 318 -1.71 -1.59 7.31
N GLU A 319 -2.52 -1.42 8.37
CA GLU A 319 -2.04 -1.54 9.76
C GLU A 319 -1.51 -2.95 10.07
N GLU A 320 -2.11 -4.01 9.53
CA GLU A 320 -1.60 -5.38 9.68
C GLU A 320 -0.20 -5.56 9.05
N PHE A 321 0.07 -4.89 7.94
CA PHE A 321 1.34 -4.99 7.22
C PHE A 321 2.42 -4.00 7.70
N ARG A 322 2.06 -2.92 8.38
CA ARG A 322 3.02 -1.92 8.90
C ARG A 322 4.18 -2.51 9.72
N PRO A 323 3.97 -3.49 10.63
CA PRO A 323 5.08 -4.14 11.35
C PRO A 323 6.08 -4.83 10.41
N LYS A 324 5.62 -5.43 9.30
CA LYS A 324 6.50 -6.05 8.30
C LYS A 324 7.37 -4.99 7.62
N PHE A 325 6.78 -3.86 7.20
CA PHE A 325 7.55 -2.76 6.61
C PHE A 325 8.56 -2.18 7.61
N ALA A 326 8.15 -1.93 8.85
CA ALA A 326 9.02 -1.36 9.88
C ALA A 326 10.23 -2.25 10.20
N SER A 327 10.04 -3.57 10.29
CA SER A 327 11.14 -4.51 10.55
C SER A 327 12.20 -4.51 9.44
N HIS A 328 11.79 -4.48 8.18
CA HIS A 328 12.73 -4.42 7.04
C HIS A 328 13.38 -3.05 6.93
N LEU A 329 12.63 -1.97 7.22
CA LEU A 329 13.19 -0.60 7.23
C LEU A 329 14.27 -0.45 8.31
N ALA A 330 14.13 -1.12 9.46
CA ALA A 330 15.16 -1.13 10.51
C ALA A 330 16.47 -1.77 10.01
N VAL A 331 16.39 -2.93 9.36
CA VAL A 331 17.54 -3.63 8.75
C VAL A 331 18.23 -2.75 7.70
N LEU A 332 17.44 -2.06 6.86
CA LEU A 332 17.97 -1.11 5.88
C LEU A 332 18.61 0.12 6.55
N ASN A 333 18.07 0.59 7.67
CA ASN A 333 18.67 1.73 8.38
C ASN A 333 19.99 1.37 9.06
N GLU A 334 20.23 0.10 9.37
CA GLU A 334 21.53 -0.41 9.84
C GLU A 334 22.59 -0.48 8.72
N GLY A 335 22.20 -0.19 7.47
CA GLY A 335 23.10 -0.17 6.30
C GLY A 335 23.21 -1.50 5.56
N GLN A 336 22.38 -2.49 5.89
CA GLN A 336 22.36 -3.78 5.20
C GLN A 336 21.57 -3.71 3.88
N VAL A 337 21.92 -4.59 2.94
CA VAL A 337 21.21 -4.79 1.68
C VAL A 337 20.40 -6.07 1.82
N ILE A 338 19.10 -6.02 1.52
CA ILE A 338 18.20 -7.17 1.61
C ILE A 338 18.06 -7.81 0.23
N ASP A 339 18.52 -9.05 0.09
CA ASP A 339 18.35 -9.81 -1.14
C ASP A 339 16.87 -10.18 -1.37
N GLY A 340 16.38 -10.03 -2.59
CA GLY A 340 14.99 -10.37 -2.93
C GLY A 340 13.93 -9.43 -2.34
N LEU A 341 14.32 -8.23 -1.88
CA LEU A 341 13.38 -7.23 -1.35
C LEU A 341 12.26 -6.89 -2.37
N GLY A 342 12.60 -6.78 -3.66
CA GLY A 342 11.63 -6.53 -4.73
C GLY A 342 10.55 -7.61 -4.78
N SER A 343 10.93 -8.90 -4.81
CA SER A 343 9.95 -10.00 -4.79
C SER A 343 9.08 -10.00 -3.54
N LEU A 344 9.66 -9.72 -2.36
CA LEU A 344 8.89 -9.62 -1.12
C LEU A 344 7.85 -8.49 -1.18
N MET A 345 8.25 -7.33 -1.71
CA MET A 345 7.34 -6.20 -1.92
C MET A 345 6.21 -6.53 -2.90
N ARG A 346 6.51 -7.27 -3.98
CA ARG A 346 5.49 -7.76 -4.93
C ARG A 346 4.50 -8.69 -4.24
N ASP A 347 5.01 -9.67 -3.50
CA ASP A 347 4.19 -10.67 -2.80
C ASP A 347 3.29 -10.01 -1.75
N TRP A 348 3.79 -9.02 -1.01
CA TRP A 348 2.97 -8.23 -0.08
C TRP A 348 1.91 -7.42 -0.82
N GLY A 349 2.24 -6.83 -1.97
CA GLY A 349 1.28 -6.11 -2.79
C GLY A 349 0.16 -7.02 -3.30
N LEU A 350 0.50 -8.22 -3.78
CA LEU A 350 -0.47 -9.23 -4.23
C LEU A 350 -1.33 -9.75 -3.09
N ASP A 351 -0.76 -9.98 -1.89
CA ASP A 351 -1.52 -10.43 -0.71
C ASP A 351 -2.49 -9.34 -0.23
N ILE A 352 -2.03 -8.08 -0.10
CA ILE A 352 -2.91 -6.96 0.31
C ILE A 352 -4.05 -6.77 -0.68
N LEU A 353 -3.75 -6.72 -1.98
CA LEU A 353 -4.78 -6.56 -3.01
C LEU A 353 -5.71 -7.77 -3.06
N GLY A 354 -5.18 -9.00 -2.96
CA GLY A 354 -5.99 -10.21 -2.96
C GLY A 354 -6.98 -10.27 -1.78
N ARG A 355 -6.52 -9.91 -0.57
CA ARG A 355 -7.39 -9.83 0.61
C ARG A 355 -8.42 -8.71 0.50
N TYR A 356 -8.01 -7.55 -0.03
CA TYR A 356 -8.92 -6.45 -0.29
C TYR A 356 -9.99 -6.84 -1.31
N ASP A 357 -9.61 -7.46 -2.43
CA ASP A 357 -10.52 -7.91 -3.49
C ASP A 357 -11.51 -8.96 -2.97
N GLN A 358 -11.07 -9.86 -2.08
CA GLN A 358 -11.94 -10.82 -1.42
C GLN A 358 -12.96 -10.17 -0.49
N ALA A 359 -12.56 -9.17 0.30
CA ALA A 359 -13.42 -8.55 1.31
C ALA A 359 -14.31 -7.43 0.74
N ALA A 360 -13.80 -6.66 -0.22
CA ALA A 360 -14.48 -5.49 -0.78
C ALA A 360 -15.17 -5.75 -2.14
N GLY A 361 -14.88 -6.89 -2.79
CA GLY A 361 -15.33 -7.17 -4.16
C GLY A 361 -16.86 -7.30 -4.33
N SER A 362 -17.60 -7.54 -3.25
CA SER A 362 -19.07 -7.62 -3.26
C SER A 362 -19.77 -6.25 -3.13
N TYR A 363 -19.04 -5.17 -2.87
CA TYR A 363 -19.60 -3.82 -2.77
C TYR A 363 -19.72 -3.15 -4.15
N VAL A 364 -20.27 -1.93 -4.17
CA VAL A 364 -20.47 -1.14 -5.38
C VAL A 364 -19.17 -1.03 -6.19
N GLN A 365 -19.19 -1.55 -7.43
CA GLN A 365 -17.99 -1.71 -8.26
C GLN A 365 -17.18 -0.43 -8.45
N LEU A 366 -17.86 0.71 -8.68
CA LEU A 366 -17.20 2.01 -8.86
C LEU A 366 -16.39 2.41 -7.61
N VAL A 367 -16.99 2.28 -6.43
CA VAL A 367 -16.36 2.61 -5.15
C VAL A 367 -15.25 1.63 -4.83
N TYR A 368 -15.48 0.34 -5.06
CA TYR A 368 -14.48 -0.70 -4.87
C TYR A 368 -13.20 -0.40 -5.68
N LEU A 369 -13.34 -0.10 -6.98
CA LEU A 369 -12.21 0.19 -7.87
C LEU A 369 -11.48 1.48 -7.45
N GLU A 370 -12.20 2.55 -7.15
CA GLU A 370 -11.63 3.82 -6.66
C GLU A 370 -10.80 3.60 -5.39
N LYS A 371 -11.37 2.91 -4.40
CA LYS A 371 -10.71 2.65 -3.12
C LYS A 371 -9.54 1.66 -3.26
N ARG A 372 -9.64 0.70 -4.18
CA ARG A 372 -8.53 -0.22 -4.51
C ARG A 372 -7.31 0.52 -5.03
N GLU A 373 -7.51 1.52 -5.88
CA GLU A 373 -6.43 2.38 -6.41
C GLU A 373 -5.79 3.22 -5.29
N LEU A 374 -6.61 3.80 -4.39
CA LEU A 374 -6.10 4.56 -3.24
C LEU A 374 -5.31 3.68 -2.25
N LEU A 375 -5.75 2.42 -2.03
CA LEU A 375 -5.01 1.45 -1.23
C LEU A 375 -3.66 1.12 -1.86
N LEU A 376 -3.63 0.90 -3.18
CA LEU A 376 -2.40 0.66 -3.92
C LEU A 376 -1.44 1.84 -3.77
N HIS A 377 -1.89 3.08 -3.97
CA HIS A 377 -1.05 4.27 -3.81
C HIS A 377 -0.52 4.42 -2.37
N SER A 378 -1.35 4.11 -1.36
CA SER A 378 -0.94 4.16 0.05
C SER A 378 0.11 3.08 0.38
N PHE A 379 -0.04 1.87 -0.14
CA PHE A 379 0.96 0.80 -0.04
C PHE A 379 2.27 1.19 -0.72
N GLN A 380 2.19 1.74 -1.94
CA GLN A 380 3.34 2.21 -2.71
C GLN A 380 4.14 3.28 -1.95
N ASN A 381 3.47 4.20 -1.25
CA ASN A 381 4.12 5.22 -0.43
C ASN A 381 4.90 4.65 0.77
N GLU A 382 4.46 3.54 1.36
CA GLU A 382 5.22 2.88 2.43
C GLU A 382 6.40 2.11 1.87
N VAL A 383 6.20 1.44 0.74
CA VAL A 383 7.20 0.59 0.12
C VAL A 383 8.29 1.38 -0.60
N SER A 384 7.98 2.57 -1.12
CA SER A 384 8.97 3.47 -1.72
C SER A 384 10.08 3.85 -0.73
N LYS A 385 9.76 3.99 0.56
CA LYS A 385 10.75 4.25 1.63
C LYS A 385 11.76 3.10 1.74
N LEU A 386 11.30 1.85 1.67
CA LEU A 386 12.16 0.67 1.67
C LEU A 386 13.05 0.65 0.43
N PHE A 387 12.47 0.92 -0.74
CA PHE A 387 13.19 0.95 -2.00
C PHE A 387 14.31 1.99 -2.01
N THR A 388 14.02 3.23 -1.61
CA THR A 388 15.04 4.30 -1.54
C THR A 388 16.15 3.95 -0.54
N ALA A 389 15.82 3.37 0.62
CA ALA A 389 16.81 2.94 1.60
C ALA A 389 17.71 1.80 1.06
N GLN A 390 17.13 0.83 0.35
CA GLN A 390 17.86 -0.25 -0.32
C GLN A 390 18.81 0.31 -1.39
N LEU A 391 18.35 1.19 -2.28
CA LEU A 391 19.19 1.82 -3.30
C LEU A 391 20.38 2.56 -2.68
N ARG A 392 20.13 3.33 -1.61
CA ARG A 392 21.17 4.05 -0.87
C ARG A 392 22.24 3.10 -0.33
N ASN A 393 21.84 1.98 0.28
CA ASN A 393 22.77 1.01 0.85
C ASN A 393 23.54 0.25 -0.23
N MET A 394 22.87 -0.12 -1.33
CA MET A 394 23.53 -0.71 -2.50
C MET A 394 24.57 0.25 -3.06
N ARG A 395 24.24 1.53 -3.25
CA ARG A 395 25.18 2.56 -3.70
C ARG A 395 26.42 2.61 -2.80
N LEU A 396 26.25 2.64 -1.48
CA LEU A 396 27.36 2.65 -0.53
C LEU A 396 28.21 1.37 -0.63
N SER A 397 27.58 0.21 -0.76
CA SER A 397 28.25 -1.08 -0.95
C SER A 397 29.09 -1.09 -2.23
N PHE A 398 28.51 -0.70 -3.37
CA PHE A 398 29.22 -0.60 -4.65
C PHE A 398 30.38 0.41 -4.61
N LEU A 399 30.20 1.57 -3.96
CA LEU A 399 31.28 2.54 -3.79
C LEU A 399 32.43 1.98 -2.95
N SER A 400 32.14 1.21 -1.90
CA SER A 400 33.17 0.56 -1.08
C SER A 400 33.91 -0.54 -1.85
N GLY A 401 33.20 -1.34 -2.66
CA GLY A 401 33.79 -2.33 -3.56
C GLY A 401 34.69 -1.68 -4.60
N PHE A 402 34.25 -0.56 -5.18
CA PHE A 402 35.03 0.21 -6.13
C PHE A 402 36.30 0.80 -5.50
N ASP A 403 36.23 1.35 -4.28
CA ASP A 403 37.41 1.85 -3.56
C ASP A 403 38.46 0.75 -3.32
N ASN A 404 38.03 -0.47 -2.99
CA ASN A 404 38.93 -1.60 -2.84
C ASN A 404 39.63 -1.98 -4.17
N ILE A 405 38.90 -1.95 -5.28
CA ILE A 405 39.47 -2.19 -6.61
C ILE A 405 40.45 -1.08 -7.00
N LEU A 406 40.13 0.17 -6.67
CA LEU A 406 41.03 1.30 -6.90
C LEU A 406 42.34 1.11 -6.13
N ARG A 407 42.28 0.73 -4.84
CA ARG A 407 43.46 0.46 -4.02
C ARG A 407 44.34 -0.66 -4.60
N ASP A 408 43.74 -1.74 -5.10
CA ASP A 408 44.50 -2.80 -5.79
C ASP A 408 45.13 -2.27 -7.10
N ALA A 409 44.38 -1.50 -7.87
CA ALA A 409 44.85 -0.93 -9.13
C ALA A 409 45.99 0.09 -8.95
N MET A 410 46.16 0.68 -7.75
CA MET A 410 47.31 1.54 -7.41
C MET A 410 48.66 0.83 -7.55
N THR A 411 48.69 -0.50 -7.46
CA THR A 411 49.93 -1.29 -7.59
C THR A 411 50.31 -1.58 -9.04
N LYS A 412 49.41 -1.33 -9.99
CA LYS A 412 49.54 -1.68 -11.42
C LYS A 412 50.05 -0.48 -12.24
N GLY A 413 50.64 -0.77 -13.41
CA GLY A 413 51.11 0.24 -14.36
C GLY A 413 49.98 1.15 -14.89
N ASP A 414 50.32 2.29 -15.50
CA ASP A 414 49.32 3.32 -15.86
C ASP A 414 48.30 2.86 -16.92
N SER A 415 48.72 2.08 -17.91
CA SER A 415 47.82 1.48 -18.91
C SER A 415 46.83 0.51 -18.26
N ASP A 416 47.32 -0.35 -17.37
CA ASP A 416 46.51 -1.35 -16.68
C ASP A 416 45.58 -0.70 -15.65
N PHE A 417 45.98 0.41 -15.04
CA PHE A 417 45.13 1.21 -14.15
C PHE A 417 43.94 1.79 -14.91
N ALA A 418 44.17 2.49 -16.02
CA ALA A 418 43.09 3.10 -16.78
C ALA A 418 42.09 2.05 -17.29
N ALA A 419 42.58 0.91 -17.78
CA ALA A 419 41.74 -0.22 -18.19
C ALA A 419 40.95 -0.83 -17.02
N THR A 420 41.60 -1.05 -15.87
CA THR A 420 40.96 -1.63 -14.67
C THR A 420 39.86 -0.70 -14.14
N VAL A 421 40.10 0.61 -14.08
CA VAL A 421 39.12 1.61 -13.61
C VAL A 421 37.92 1.68 -14.55
N SER A 422 38.16 1.72 -15.87
CA SER A 422 37.08 1.76 -16.86
C SER A 422 36.19 0.52 -16.81
N ASN A 423 36.81 -0.67 -16.72
CA ASN A 423 36.10 -1.94 -16.61
C ASN A 423 35.33 -2.06 -15.29
N ALA A 424 35.95 -1.66 -14.17
CA ALA A 424 35.30 -1.70 -12.85
C ALA A 424 34.08 -0.78 -12.81
N ARG A 425 34.19 0.44 -13.35
CA ARG A 425 33.08 1.39 -13.47
C ARG A 425 31.94 0.81 -14.31
N ALA A 426 32.24 0.29 -15.49
CA ALA A 426 31.23 -0.31 -16.36
C ALA A 426 30.55 -1.54 -15.72
N SER A 427 31.29 -2.35 -14.96
CA SER A 427 30.72 -3.49 -14.22
C SER A 427 29.78 -3.01 -13.12
N HIS A 428 30.23 -2.11 -12.23
CA HIS A 428 29.43 -1.65 -11.10
C HIS A 428 28.18 -0.88 -11.55
N GLU A 429 28.27 -0.09 -12.64
CA GLU A 429 27.08 0.54 -13.23
C GLU A 429 26.08 -0.50 -13.76
N ARG A 430 26.56 -1.54 -14.46
CA ARG A 430 25.68 -2.61 -14.98
C ARG A 430 25.03 -3.41 -13.84
N ASP A 431 25.80 -3.77 -12.83
CA ASP A 431 25.33 -4.57 -11.70
C ASP A 431 24.32 -3.78 -10.85
N PHE A 432 24.54 -2.47 -10.68
CA PHE A 432 23.57 -1.58 -10.03
C PHE A 432 22.27 -1.46 -10.82
N ILE A 433 22.34 -1.27 -12.15
CA ILE A 433 21.15 -1.20 -13.00
C ILE A 433 20.37 -2.50 -12.93
N ALA A 434 21.03 -3.66 -13.07
CA ALA A 434 20.36 -4.96 -12.98
C ALA A 434 19.67 -5.17 -11.61
N ALA A 435 20.33 -4.78 -10.52
CA ALA A 435 19.76 -4.85 -9.17
C ALA A 435 18.57 -3.88 -8.98
N ALA A 436 18.68 -2.66 -9.51
CA ALA A 436 17.64 -1.65 -9.45
C ALA A 436 16.41 -2.01 -10.30
N GLU A 437 16.62 -2.57 -11.50
CA GLU A 437 15.56 -3.09 -12.39
C GLU A 437 14.84 -4.29 -11.77
N ALA A 438 15.59 -5.23 -11.17
CA ALA A 438 15.00 -6.35 -10.45
C ALA A 438 14.14 -5.89 -9.26
N ALA A 439 14.55 -4.81 -8.57
CA ALA A 439 13.80 -4.24 -7.46
C ALA A 439 12.59 -3.38 -7.92
N SER A 440 12.67 -2.71 -9.08
CA SER A 440 11.63 -1.80 -9.59
C SER A 440 10.52 -2.49 -10.38
N THR A 441 10.83 -3.52 -11.17
CA THR A 441 9.85 -4.32 -11.95
C THR A 441 8.83 -5.06 -11.07
N CYS A 442 9.02 -5.03 -9.75
CA CYS A 442 8.19 -5.70 -8.77
C CYS A 442 6.88 -5.00 -8.41
N ILE A 443 6.69 -3.74 -8.81
CA ILE A 443 5.44 -3.00 -8.60
C ILE A 443 5.06 -2.34 -9.92
N ASP A 444 4.14 -2.96 -10.67
CA ASP A 444 3.78 -2.62 -12.06
C ASP A 444 3.22 -1.19 -12.29
N ALA A 445 3.18 -0.33 -11.26
CA ALA A 445 2.56 0.99 -11.31
C ALA A 445 3.34 2.13 -10.63
N VAL A 446 4.54 1.88 -10.07
CA VAL A 446 5.37 2.97 -9.53
C VAL A 446 6.53 3.21 -10.47
N ASN A 447 6.63 4.43 -11.00
CA ASN A 447 7.90 4.98 -11.48
C ASN A 447 8.83 5.12 -10.27
N LEU A 448 9.38 4.01 -9.80
CA LEU A 448 10.45 3.98 -8.82
C LEU A 448 11.69 4.47 -9.55
N ASP A 449 11.85 5.79 -9.57
CA ASP A 449 12.97 6.45 -10.22
C ASP A 449 14.26 6.12 -9.48
N TRP A 450 15.10 5.30 -10.11
CA TRP A 450 16.43 4.94 -9.66
C TRP A 450 17.53 5.72 -10.40
N GLU A 451 17.16 6.57 -11.37
CA GLU A 451 18.11 7.33 -12.20
C GLU A 451 18.93 8.30 -11.33
N PHE A 452 18.28 8.96 -10.37
CA PHE A 452 18.95 9.84 -9.42
C PHE A 452 20.06 9.12 -8.62
N GLU A 453 19.76 7.92 -8.11
CA GLU A 453 20.73 7.13 -7.33
C GLU A 453 21.86 6.58 -8.21
N LEU A 454 21.59 6.27 -9.48
CA LEU A 454 22.61 5.93 -10.46
C LEU A 454 23.52 7.12 -10.77
N GLU A 455 22.99 8.33 -10.92
CA GLU A 455 23.78 9.54 -11.14
C GLU A 455 24.69 9.84 -9.93
N GLU A 456 24.18 9.68 -8.71
CA GLU A 456 24.99 9.80 -7.49
C GLU A 456 26.09 8.74 -7.43
N LEU A 457 25.81 7.49 -7.81
CA LEU A 457 26.82 6.43 -7.91
C LEU A 457 27.93 6.81 -8.91
N ARG A 458 27.55 7.29 -10.10
CA ARG A 458 28.49 7.76 -11.14
C ARG A 458 29.36 8.90 -10.64
N ARG A 459 28.77 9.86 -9.94
CA ARG A 459 29.49 11.01 -9.36
C ARG A 459 30.47 10.55 -8.28
N GLY A 460 30.03 9.66 -7.39
CA GLY A 460 30.88 9.06 -6.35
C GLY A 460 32.08 8.33 -6.92
N MET A 461 31.89 7.47 -7.93
CA MET A 461 32.98 6.76 -8.61
C MET A 461 33.96 7.73 -9.30
N ALA A 462 33.45 8.77 -9.97
CA ALA A 462 34.30 9.78 -10.62
C ALA A 462 35.14 10.56 -9.60
N GLN A 463 34.57 10.90 -8.43
CA GLN A 463 35.29 11.58 -7.36
C GLN A 463 36.39 10.70 -6.75
N LEU A 464 36.09 9.43 -6.45
CA LEU A 464 37.08 8.47 -5.95
C LEU A 464 38.23 8.26 -6.93
N THR A 465 37.92 8.16 -8.23
CA THR A 465 38.92 8.04 -9.29
C THR A 465 39.84 9.27 -9.32
N LYS A 466 39.27 10.47 -9.27
CA LYS A 466 40.03 11.73 -9.29
C LYS A 466 40.97 11.85 -8.08
N VAL A 467 40.50 11.47 -6.89
CA VAL A 467 41.33 11.47 -5.67
C VAL A 467 42.47 10.46 -5.82
N CYS A 468 42.19 9.23 -6.25
CA CYS A 468 43.22 8.21 -6.47
C CYS A 468 44.26 8.63 -7.54
N GLU A 469 43.83 9.25 -8.63
CA GLU A 469 44.75 9.77 -9.65
C GLU A 469 45.66 10.88 -9.11
N GLN A 470 45.13 11.78 -8.28
CA GLN A 470 45.92 12.80 -7.59
C GLN A 470 46.94 12.18 -6.63
N GLU A 471 46.55 11.13 -5.90
CA GLU A 471 47.45 10.37 -5.04
C GLU A 471 48.53 9.60 -5.81
N ARG A 472 48.23 9.05 -7.00
CA ARG A 472 49.25 8.42 -7.86
C ARG A 472 50.27 9.46 -8.32
N LYS A 473 49.79 10.58 -8.87
CA LYS A 473 50.66 11.66 -9.37
C LYS A 473 51.55 12.24 -8.26
N SER A 474 51.06 12.32 -7.02
CA SER A 474 51.84 12.81 -5.89
C SER A 474 52.91 11.84 -5.39
N LYS A 475 52.84 10.54 -5.72
CA LYS A 475 53.82 9.51 -5.30
C LYS A 475 54.97 9.32 -6.30
N ILE A 476 54.85 9.81 -7.53
CA ILE A 476 55.88 9.65 -8.58
C ILE A 476 57.10 10.55 -8.25
N PRO A 477 58.34 10.02 -8.23
CA PRO A 477 59.56 10.80 -8.05
C PRO A 477 59.83 11.70 -9.26
N ILE A 478 60.32 12.92 -9.02
CA ILE A 478 60.65 13.86 -10.09
C ILE A 478 62.07 13.58 -10.55
N ARG A 479 62.25 13.22 -11.81
CA ARG A 479 63.56 13.00 -12.43
C ARG A 479 63.80 14.00 -13.55
N VAL A 480 64.90 14.73 -13.47
CA VAL A 480 65.37 15.66 -14.52
C VAL A 480 66.82 15.33 -14.84
N SER A 481 67.18 15.33 -16.12
CA SER A 481 68.56 15.15 -16.58
C SER A 481 68.98 16.33 -17.45
N ARG A 482 70.19 16.85 -17.23
CA ARG A 482 70.79 17.92 -18.03
C ARG A 482 72.17 17.49 -18.49
N THR A 483 72.39 17.49 -19.80
CA THR A 483 73.69 17.27 -20.44
C THR A 483 74.11 18.55 -21.13
N GLY A 484 75.39 18.91 -21.02
CA GLY A 484 75.92 20.08 -21.74
C GLY A 484 77.42 20.25 -21.58
N SER A 485 78.02 20.99 -22.52
CA SER A 485 79.41 21.42 -22.41
C SER A 485 79.54 22.51 -21.34
N VAL A 486 80.60 22.41 -20.53
CA VAL A 486 80.92 23.38 -19.47
C VAL A 486 82.15 24.24 -19.83
N GLY A 487 82.53 24.24 -21.12
CA GLY A 487 83.59 25.05 -21.72
C GLY A 487 84.97 24.38 -21.74
N GLY A 488 85.73 24.62 -22.83
CA GLY A 488 87.08 24.09 -23.03
C GLY A 488 87.12 22.56 -23.09
N ASP A 489 86.39 21.97 -24.05
CA ASP A 489 86.33 20.51 -24.31
C ASP A 489 86.02 19.66 -23.07
N LYS A 490 85.08 20.15 -22.25
CA LYS A 490 84.60 19.48 -21.03
C LYS A 490 83.09 19.36 -21.07
N SER A 491 82.56 18.22 -20.65
CA SER A 491 81.13 17.97 -20.61
C SER A 491 80.68 17.43 -19.25
N MET A 492 79.42 17.71 -18.91
CA MET A 492 78.77 17.20 -17.71
C MET A 492 77.37 16.70 -18.06
N THR A 493 77.01 15.53 -17.55
CA THR A 493 75.65 15.00 -17.55
C THR A 493 75.21 14.81 -16.11
N THR A 494 74.24 15.61 -15.67
CA THR A 494 73.69 15.51 -14.32
C THR A 494 72.26 14.99 -14.38
N THR A 495 71.96 13.95 -13.61
CA THR A 495 70.61 13.43 -13.39
C THR A 495 70.22 13.63 -11.94
N ALA A 496 69.19 14.43 -11.69
CA ALA A 496 68.63 14.66 -10.37
C ALA A 496 67.28 13.94 -10.22
N THR A 497 67.14 13.09 -9.21
CA THR A 497 65.92 12.36 -8.87
C THR A 497 65.47 12.73 -7.46
N LEU A 498 64.39 13.49 -7.33
CA LEU A 498 63.77 13.85 -6.06
C LEU A 498 62.63 12.89 -5.75
N TYR A 499 62.81 12.10 -4.70
CA TYR A 499 61.77 11.27 -4.12
C TYR A 499 60.88 12.10 -3.20
N ARG A 500 59.61 11.69 -3.12
CA ARG A 500 58.56 12.43 -2.39
C ARG A 500 58.74 12.41 -0.86
N ASN A 501 59.55 11.49 -0.35
CA ASN A 501 60.01 11.46 1.04
C ASN A 501 61.16 12.45 1.33
N GLY A 502 61.48 13.35 0.39
CA GLY A 502 62.55 14.35 0.57
C GLY A 502 63.93 13.89 0.11
N LYS A 503 64.15 12.60 -0.19
CA LYS A 503 65.45 12.12 -0.64
C LYS A 503 65.74 12.62 -2.05
N LEU A 504 66.81 13.38 -2.24
CA LEU A 504 67.32 13.78 -3.54
C LEU A 504 68.56 12.94 -3.87
N VAL A 505 68.57 12.30 -5.03
CA VAL A 505 69.73 11.60 -5.58
C VAL A 505 70.21 12.36 -6.80
N VAL A 506 71.44 12.88 -6.78
CA VAL A 506 72.05 13.58 -7.91
C VAL A 506 73.23 12.76 -8.40
N GLU A 507 73.13 12.25 -9.61
CA GLU A 507 74.18 11.52 -10.32
C GLU A 507 74.81 12.48 -11.34
N VAL A 508 76.12 12.62 -11.30
CA VAL A 508 76.87 13.54 -12.17
C VAL A 508 77.96 12.77 -12.87
N ASP A 509 77.84 12.64 -14.19
CA ASP A 509 78.89 12.16 -15.07
C ASP A 509 79.70 13.34 -15.58
N THR A 510 81.02 13.24 -15.43
CA THR A 510 81.98 14.27 -15.84
C THR A 510 82.91 13.68 -16.89
N ASP A 511 83.16 14.44 -17.96
CA ASP A 511 84.09 14.06 -19.02
C ASP A 511 84.95 15.26 -19.43
N CYS A 512 86.25 15.03 -19.56
CA CYS A 512 87.27 16.06 -19.79
C CYS A 512 88.19 15.64 -20.95
N ASP A 513 87.91 16.15 -22.14
CA ASP A 513 88.70 15.90 -23.35
C ASP A 513 89.84 16.92 -23.52
N ASP A 514 89.87 17.97 -22.70
CA ASP A 514 90.95 18.97 -22.67
C ASP A 514 92.32 18.31 -22.40
N MET A 515 93.32 18.65 -23.21
CA MET A 515 94.65 18.05 -23.12
C MET A 515 95.40 18.43 -21.85
N TRP A 516 95.19 19.64 -21.32
CA TRP A 516 96.08 20.24 -20.31
C TRP A 516 95.38 20.65 -19.02
N HIS A 517 94.10 21.00 -19.07
CA HIS A 517 93.37 21.55 -17.94
C HIS A 517 92.29 20.58 -17.45
N GLY A 518 92.31 20.28 -16.16
CA GLY A 518 91.28 19.46 -15.55
C GLY A 518 89.88 20.10 -15.49
N LEU A 519 88.89 19.26 -15.20
CA LEU A 519 87.50 19.61 -14.94
C LEU A 519 87.21 19.53 -13.44
N ARG A 520 86.84 20.66 -12.84
CA ARG A 520 86.32 20.73 -11.46
C ARG A 520 84.81 20.92 -11.52
N GLY A 521 84.07 19.82 -11.66
CA GLY A 521 82.60 19.87 -11.80
C GLY A 521 81.93 20.47 -10.56
N ARG A 522 81.06 21.46 -10.78
CA ARG A 522 80.20 22.07 -9.75
C ARG A 522 78.75 21.98 -10.19
N VAL A 523 77.89 21.48 -9.31
CA VAL A 523 76.47 21.29 -9.58
C VAL A 523 75.62 21.93 -8.49
N LEU A 524 74.54 22.59 -8.89
CA LEU A 524 73.53 23.15 -8.01
C LEU A 524 72.17 22.70 -8.52
N VAL A 525 71.35 22.10 -7.64
CA VAL A 525 69.98 21.70 -7.99
C VAL A 525 69.01 22.61 -7.25
N VAL A 526 68.09 23.22 -8.00
CA VAL A 526 67.03 24.09 -7.47
C VAL A 526 65.69 23.39 -7.65
N VAL A 527 64.97 23.22 -6.56
CA VAL A 527 63.61 22.65 -6.53
C VAL A 527 62.61 23.78 -6.74
N ARG A 528 61.74 23.65 -7.74
CA ARG A 528 60.68 24.64 -8.02
C ARG A 528 59.30 24.10 -7.72
N ASP A 529 58.45 24.98 -7.21
CA ASP A 529 57.02 24.71 -7.04
C ASP A 529 56.22 24.96 -8.34
N GLY A 530 54.90 24.76 -8.27
CA GLY A 530 54.00 24.93 -9.42
C GLY A 530 53.89 26.36 -9.94
N ASP A 531 54.25 27.36 -9.14
CA ASP A 531 54.29 28.78 -9.53
C ASP A 531 55.67 29.17 -10.12
N GLY A 532 56.58 28.20 -10.27
CA GLY A 532 57.94 28.41 -10.77
C GLY A 532 58.88 29.06 -9.76
N LYS A 533 58.48 29.20 -8.49
CA LYS A 533 59.31 29.78 -7.43
C LYS A 533 60.23 28.71 -6.85
N ALA A 534 61.47 29.10 -6.49
CA ALA A 534 62.38 28.21 -5.81
C ALA A 534 61.89 27.93 -4.38
N CYS A 535 61.65 26.66 -4.07
CA CYS A 535 61.19 26.19 -2.76
C CYS A 535 62.25 25.36 -2.01
N GLY A 536 63.34 24.97 -2.68
CA GLY A 536 64.50 24.34 -2.08
C GLY A 536 65.72 24.46 -2.99
N VAL A 537 66.92 24.52 -2.41
CA VAL A 537 68.18 24.61 -3.15
C VAL A 537 69.20 23.72 -2.45
N THR A 538 70.01 22.98 -3.21
CA THR A 538 71.10 22.20 -2.63
C THR A 538 72.26 23.11 -2.26
N ASP A 539 73.11 22.69 -1.32
CA ASP A 539 74.46 23.24 -1.26
C ASP A 539 75.19 22.98 -2.59
N LEU A 540 76.25 23.74 -2.84
CA LEU A 540 77.06 23.57 -4.04
C LEU A 540 77.73 22.19 -4.01
N LEU A 541 77.28 21.28 -4.87
CA LEU A 541 77.84 19.93 -4.97
C LEU A 541 79.19 19.98 -5.69
N HIS A 542 80.19 19.33 -5.09
CA HIS A 542 81.57 19.34 -5.56
C HIS A 542 81.92 17.97 -6.12
N CYS A 543 82.10 17.88 -7.44
CA CYS A 543 82.53 16.64 -8.08
C CYS A 543 84.04 16.43 -7.86
N THR A 544 84.47 15.17 -7.92
CA THR A 544 85.90 14.86 -7.95
C THR A 544 86.53 15.48 -9.19
N THR A 545 87.71 16.09 -9.03
CA THR A 545 88.41 16.72 -10.16
C THR A 545 88.80 15.65 -11.18
N ARG A 546 88.53 15.90 -12.47
CA ARG A 546 89.01 15.09 -13.58
C ARG A 546 90.23 15.73 -14.23
N GLY A 547 91.23 14.93 -14.56
CA GLY A 547 92.45 15.39 -15.21
C GLY A 547 92.22 15.74 -16.67
N GLY A 548 93.14 16.49 -17.26
CA GLY A 548 93.21 16.57 -18.73
C GLY A 548 93.68 15.23 -19.29
N THR A 549 93.48 14.98 -20.58
CA THR A 549 93.80 13.68 -21.21
C THR A 549 95.30 13.32 -21.15
N PHE A 550 96.20 14.28 -20.92
CA PHE A 550 97.63 14.04 -20.69
C PHE A 550 98.07 13.95 -19.22
N ASP A 551 97.15 14.04 -18.25
CA ASP A 551 97.48 13.87 -16.83
C ASP A 551 97.49 12.37 -16.47
N PRO A 552 98.67 11.75 -16.21
CA PRO A 552 98.74 10.33 -15.89
C PRO A 552 98.25 9.99 -14.48
N PHE A 553 97.96 10.99 -13.63
CA PHE A 553 97.62 10.81 -12.22
C PHE A 553 96.12 10.97 -11.92
N THR A 554 95.35 11.57 -12.82
CA THR A 554 93.92 11.87 -12.59
C THR A 554 93.06 11.37 -13.76
N PRO A 555 92.01 10.56 -13.52
CA PRO A 555 91.12 10.10 -14.59
C PRO A 555 90.45 11.27 -15.33
N SER A 556 90.34 11.19 -16.66
CA SER A 556 89.68 12.20 -17.51
C SER A 556 88.15 12.14 -17.44
N SER A 557 87.58 11.03 -16.99
CA SER A 557 86.12 10.86 -16.83
C SER A 557 85.75 10.17 -15.53
N GLY A 558 84.47 10.25 -15.16
CA GLY A 558 83.87 9.42 -14.12
C GLY A 558 82.61 10.01 -13.49
N THR A 559 81.99 9.20 -12.64
CA THR A 559 80.68 9.47 -12.04
C THR A 559 80.79 9.84 -10.57
N ASN A 560 79.96 10.78 -10.11
CA ASN A 560 79.77 11.13 -8.71
C ASN A 560 78.27 11.02 -8.36
N ILE A 561 77.95 10.37 -7.23
CA ILE A 561 76.58 10.26 -6.73
C ILE A 561 76.48 11.00 -5.39
N PHE A 562 75.53 11.92 -5.31
CA PHE A 562 75.21 12.67 -4.11
C PHE A 562 73.85 12.25 -3.58
N HIS A 563 73.78 11.98 -2.28
CA HIS A 563 72.54 11.71 -1.56
C HIS A 563 72.29 12.86 -0.61
N LEU A 564 71.17 13.56 -0.82
CA LEU A 564 70.73 14.69 -0.03
C LEU A 564 69.32 14.43 0.50
N GLN A 565 68.97 15.11 1.59
CA GLN A 565 67.65 14.99 2.21
C GLN A 565 67.05 16.39 2.35
N PHE A 566 66.02 16.67 1.57
CA PHE A 566 65.17 17.84 1.79
C PHE A 566 64.09 17.53 2.83
N PRO A 567 63.59 18.56 3.53
CA PRO A 567 62.34 18.47 4.28
C PRO A 567 61.17 17.99 3.41
N GLU A 568 60.31 17.13 3.94
CA GLU A 568 59.19 16.53 3.16
C GLU A 568 58.25 17.58 2.55
N ASN A 569 58.07 18.71 3.22
CA ASN A 569 57.24 19.82 2.72
C ASN A 569 57.79 20.43 1.42
N VAL A 570 59.11 20.43 1.22
CA VAL A 570 59.76 20.88 -0.03
C VAL A 570 59.49 19.86 -1.14
N ALA A 571 59.66 18.56 -0.88
CA ALA A 571 59.44 17.51 -1.87
C ALA A 571 57.97 17.32 -2.28
N ARG A 572 57.02 17.63 -1.39
CA ARG A 572 55.59 17.66 -1.72
C ARG A 572 55.20 18.84 -2.60
N LYS A 573 55.84 20.00 -2.42
CA LYS A 573 55.59 21.20 -3.24
C LYS A 573 56.33 21.18 -4.58
N ALA A 574 57.39 20.38 -4.69
CA ALA A 574 58.20 20.25 -5.89
C ALA A 574 57.36 19.80 -7.10
N VAL A 575 57.48 20.53 -8.21
CA VAL A 575 56.90 20.18 -9.52
C VAL A 575 58.01 19.89 -10.52
N THR A 576 59.10 20.67 -10.51
CA THR A 576 60.27 20.48 -11.39
C THR A 576 61.58 20.71 -10.65
N LEU A 577 62.69 20.27 -11.28
CA LEU A 577 64.05 20.50 -10.81
C LEU A 577 64.83 21.25 -11.90
N ASP A 578 65.52 22.31 -11.50
CA ASP A 578 66.50 22.98 -12.35
C ASP A 578 67.90 22.55 -11.95
N ILE A 579 68.68 22.13 -12.94
CA ILE A 579 70.07 21.71 -12.73
C ILE A 579 70.98 22.78 -13.31
N TYR A 580 71.87 23.34 -12.50
CA TYR A 580 72.92 24.26 -12.91
C TYR A 580 74.27 23.58 -12.76
N GLN A 581 75.05 23.49 -13.83
CA GLN A 581 76.33 22.80 -13.86
C GLN A 581 77.39 23.66 -14.55
N ALA A 582 78.61 23.74 -13.99
CA ALA A 582 79.75 24.41 -14.62
C ALA A 582 81.09 23.88 -14.11
N ASN A 583 82.17 24.25 -14.79
CA ASN A 583 83.52 24.05 -14.31
C ASN A 583 83.86 25.07 -13.20
N GLY A 584 84.71 24.68 -12.24
CA GLY A 584 84.99 25.46 -11.04
C GLY A 584 85.55 26.86 -11.28
N GLY A 585 86.23 27.09 -12.41
CA GLY A 585 86.72 28.42 -12.81
C GLY A 585 85.66 29.35 -13.39
N THR A 586 84.55 28.81 -13.91
CA THR A 586 83.48 29.56 -14.58
C THR A 586 82.19 29.65 -13.77
N PHE A 587 82.09 28.90 -12.65
CA PHE A 587 80.89 28.89 -11.81
C PHE A 587 80.50 30.26 -11.24
N GLY A 588 81.48 31.14 -10.96
CA GLY A 588 81.22 32.53 -10.53
C GLY A 588 80.46 33.36 -11.57
N GLY A 589 80.61 33.07 -12.86
CA GLY A 589 79.81 33.65 -13.94
C GLY A 589 78.42 33.04 -14.05
N LEU A 590 78.29 31.73 -13.81
CA LEU A 590 77.00 31.03 -13.78
C LEU A 590 76.11 31.51 -12.61
N ARG A 591 76.72 31.94 -11.49
CA ARG A 591 76.02 32.55 -10.35
C ARG A 591 75.23 33.82 -10.73
N LYS A 592 75.65 34.55 -11.78
CA LYS A 592 74.93 35.73 -12.31
C LYS A 592 73.72 35.36 -13.19
N GLN A 593 73.64 34.11 -13.65
CA GLN A 593 72.53 33.60 -14.47
C GLN A 593 71.43 32.94 -13.62
N ILE A 594 71.69 32.71 -12.34
CA ILE A 594 70.70 32.25 -11.37
C ILE A 594 69.84 33.47 -10.97
N PRO A 595 68.50 33.44 -11.14
CA PRO A 595 67.65 34.58 -10.82
C PRO A 595 67.84 35.06 -9.37
N GLU A 596 67.84 36.38 -9.12
CA GLU A 596 68.05 36.98 -7.78
C GLU A 596 67.11 36.40 -6.70
N ALA A 597 65.89 36.00 -7.10
CA ALA A 597 64.91 35.36 -6.22
C ALA A 597 65.37 33.99 -5.66
N VAL A 598 66.25 33.26 -6.37
CA VAL A 598 66.85 31.99 -5.92
C VAL A 598 68.05 32.26 -5.02
N LEU A 599 68.81 33.33 -5.30
CA LEU A 599 69.89 33.80 -4.43
C LEU A 599 69.36 34.29 -3.07
N ALA A 600 68.18 34.91 -3.01
CA ALA A 600 67.53 35.31 -1.76
C ALA A 600 67.17 34.12 -0.85
N VAL A 601 66.83 32.97 -1.43
CA VAL A 601 66.59 31.72 -0.68
C VAL A 601 67.90 31.12 -0.16
N LEU A 602 68.98 31.22 -0.93
CA LEU A 602 70.34 30.84 -0.49
C LEU A 602 70.83 31.66 0.71
N THR A 603 70.44 32.93 0.84
CA THR A 603 70.80 33.79 1.99
C THR A 603 69.87 33.66 3.21
N ALA A 604 68.69 33.06 3.06
CA ALA A 604 67.73 32.88 4.15
C ALA A 604 67.80 31.49 4.83
N ILE A 605 68.54 30.55 4.23
CA ILE A 605 68.74 29.17 4.73
C ILE A 605 70.16 28.96 5.31
N LEU A 606 71.08 29.91 5.08
CA LEU A 606 72.32 30.09 5.87
C LEU A 606 72.01 30.98 7.08
#